data_AF-Q1Q397-F1
#
_entry.id   AF-Q1Q397-F1
#
_cell.length_a   1.000
_cell.length_b   1.000
_cell.length_c   1.000
_cell.angle_alpha   90.00
_cell.angle_beta   90.00
_cell.angle_gamma   90.00
#
_symmetry.space_group_name_H-M   'P 1'
#
loop_
_entity.id
_entity.type
_entity.pdbx_description
1 polymer ?
#
loop_
_entity_poly.entity_id
_entity_poly.type
_entity_poly.pdbx_seq_one_letter_code
_entity_poly.pdbx_strand_id
1 'polypeptide(L)'
;MPITKELSNIRKLEAVGFPHEQAEVLTDIIEESHVDGQQSLKDFISRMHEDTNRQFDEINKRFDGVNKQFDEFRKEMHTEMTTLEWRIKASHSDLLMKIFAIVAGCTSIAVAVAKIF
;
A
#
# COMPACT_ATOMS: atom_id res chain seq x y z
N MET A 1 -14.98 41.50 16.86
CA MET A 1 -16.39 41.08 16.90
C MET A 1 -16.79 40.11 18.05
N PRO A 2 -15.98 39.81 19.11
CA PRO A 2 -16.46 38.99 20.25
C PRO A 2 -17.32 39.79 21.25
N ILE A 3 -16.93 41.04 21.56
CA ILE A 3 -17.62 41.97 22.47
C ILE A 3 -19.13 42.08 22.21
N THR A 4 -19.56 42.01 20.95
CA THR A 4 -20.99 42.12 20.60
C THR A 4 -21.82 40.89 20.96
N LYS A 5 -21.19 39.71 21.07
CA LYS A 5 -21.87 38.47 21.48
C LYS A 5 -21.91 38.36 23.01
N GLU A 6 -20.80 38.65 23.69
CA GLU A 6 -20.72 38.77 25.15
C GLU A 6 -21.81 39.73 25.69
N LEU A 7 -21.85 40.97 25.19
CA LEU A 7 -22.88 41.94 25.59
C LEU A 7 -24.31 41.47 25.29
N SER A 8 -24.52 40.68 24.23
CA SER A 8 -25.83 40.11 23.92
C SER A 8 -26.21 39.00 24.88
N ASN A 9 -25.24 38.19 25.31
CA ASN A 9 -25.43 37.11 26.29
C ASN A 9 -25.73 37.68 27.67
N ILE A 10 -24.98 38.69 28.12
CA ILE A 10 -25.22 39.41 29.39
C ILE A 10 -26.64 40.00 29.40
N ARG A 11 -27.04 40.72 28.34
CA ARG A 11 -28.41 41.29 28.24
C ARG A 11 -29.51 40.25 28.28
N LYS A 12 -29.30 39.05 27.72
CA LYS A 12 -30.28 37.95 27.79
C LYS A 12 -30.41 37.41 29.21
N LEU A 13 -29.30 37.32 29.95
CA LEU A 13 -29.30 36.89 31.35
C LEU A 13 -29.95 37.95 32.25
N GLU A 14 -29.71 39.23 32.00
CA GLU A 14 -30.41 40.32 32.67
C GLU A 14 -31.92 40.28 32.42
N ALA A 15 -32.34 40.00 31.19
CA ALA A 15 -33.75 39.91 30.81
C ALA A 15 -34.51 38.77 31.51
N VAL A 16 -33.81 37.74 31.99
CA VAL A 16 -34.41 36.64 32.79
C VAL A 16 -34.24 36.83 34.30
N GLY A 17 -33.80 38.02 34.74
CA GLY A 17 -33.80 38.42 36.15
C GLY A 17 -32.47 38.29 36.88
N PHE A 18 -31.37 37.98 36.20
CA PHE A 18 -30.04 38.03 36.82
C PHE A 18 -29.56 39.48 36.95
N PRO A 19 -29.01 39.90 38.11
CA PRO A 19 -28.33 41.18 38.23
C PRO A 19 -27.06 41.19 37.35
N HIS A 20 -26.65 42.38 36.90
CA HIS A 20 -25.55 42.59 35.95
C HIS A 20 -24.27 41.81 36.31
N GLU A 21 -23.84 41.89 37.57
CA GLU A 21 -22.64 41.21 38.07
C GLU A 21 -22.75 39.67 37.96
N GLN A 22 -23.93 39.09 38.19
CA GLN A 22 -24.12 37.65 38.01
C GLN A 22 -24.18 37.26 36.53
N ALA A 23 -24.78 38.11 35.69
CA ALA A 23 -24.88 37.88 34.25
C ALA A 23 -23.50 37.93 33.57
N GLU A 24 -22.63 38.85 33.99
CA GLU A 24 -21.25 38.96 33.54
C GLU A 24 -20.44 37.71 33.92
N VAL A 25 -20.41 37.36 35.22
CA VAL A 25 -19.69 36.19 35.72
C VAL A 25 -20.16 34.89 35.05
N LEU A 26 -21.47 34.71 34.85
CA LEU A 26 -22.00 33.53 34.16
C LEU A 26 -21.61 33.50 32.69
N THR A 27 -21.60 34.65 32.01
CA THR A 27 -21.18 34.73 30.60
C THR A 27 -19.70 34.36 30.48
N ASP A 28 -18.84 34.92 31.34
CA ASP A 28 -17.41 34.63 31.35
C ASP A 28 -17.13 33.15 31.58
N ILE A 29 -17.75 32.53 32.60
CA ILE A 29 -17.57 31.10 32.91
C ILE A 29 -18.01 30.22 31.71
N ILE A 30 -19.12 30.56 31.06
CA ILE A 30 -19.62 29.81 29.90
C ILE A 30 -18.67 29.94 28.73
N GLU A 31 -18.15 31.14 28.48
CA GLU A 31 -17.23 31.39 27.37
C GLU A 31 -15.88 30.73 27.59
N GLU A 32 -15.31 30.81 28.80
CA GLU A 32 -14.11 30.08 29.19
C GLU A 32 -14.30 28.58 29.00
N SER A 33 -15.38 28.01 29.56
CA SER A 33 -15.69 26.58 29.41
C SER A 33 -15.88 26.18 27.94
N HIS A 34 -16.47 27.05 27.13
CA HIS A 34 -16.66 26.80 25.70
C HIS A 34 -15.33 26.84 24.93
N VAL A 35 -14.47 27.82 25.21
CA VAL A 35 -13.14 27.94 24.60
C VAL A 35 -12.27 26.74 24.99
N ASP A 36 -12.26 26.35 26.26
CA ASP A 36 -11.52 25.19 26.75
C ASP A 36 -12.00 23.88 26.10
N GLY A 37 -13.32 23.72 25.96
CA GLY A 37 -13.92 22.58 25.27
C GLY A 37 -13.55 22.53 23.78
N GLN A 38 -13.59 23.68 23.09
CA GLN A 38 -13.17 23.80 21.69
C GLN A 38 -11.68 23.49 21.52
N GLN A 39 -10.83 23.97 22.43
CA GLN A 39 -9.40 23.73 22.39
C GLN A 39 -9.07 22.25 22.64
N SER A 40 -9.72 21.63 23.63
CA SER A 40 -9.57 20.20 23.91
C SER A 40 -9.99 19.33 22.72
N LEU A 41 -11.09 19.69 22.06
CA LEU A 41 -11.54 18.99 20.86
C LEU A 41 -10.56 19.15 19.70
N LYS A 42 -10.04 20.36 19.49
CA LYS A 42 -9.02 20.63 18.46
C LYS A 42 -7.77 19.80 18.69
N ASP A 43 -7.28 19.75 19.93
CA ASP A 43 -6.10 18.97 20.30
C ASP A 43 -6.33 17.47 20.10
N PHE A 44 -7.52 16.97 20.46
CA PHE A 44 -7.91 15.58 20.22
C PHE A 44 -7.91 15.24 18.72
N ILE A 45 -8.54 16.09 17.89
CA ILE A 45 -8.58 15.90 16.44
C ILE A 45 -7.17 15.95 15.83
N SER A 46 -6.34 16.90 16.27
CA SER A 46 -4.94 16.99 15.82
C SER A 46 -4.15 15.72 16.13
N ARG A 47 -4.29 15.17 17.35
CA ARG A 47 -3.64 13.90 17.72
C ARG A 47 -4.13 12.73 16.88
N MET A 48 -5.44 12.62 16.63
CA MET A 48 -5.97 11.56 15.77
C MET A 48 -5.46 11.69 14.33
N HIS A 49 -5.36 12.91 13.82
CA HIS A 49 -4.85 13.16 12.48
C HIS A 49 -3.37 12.77 12.35
N GLU A 50 -2.55 13.14 13.34
CA GLU A 50 -1.15 12.72 13.41
C GLU A 50 -1.01 11.20 13.48
N ASP A 51 -1.80 10.52 14.31
CA ASP A 51 -1.78 9.07 14.42
C ASP A 51 -2.19 8.39 13.12
N THR A 52 -3.25 8.89 12.48
CA THR A 52 -3.70 8.42 11.17
C THR A 52 -2.60 8.58 10.12
N ASN A 53 -1.93 9.72 10.06
CA ASN A 53 -0.83 9.95 9.12
C ASN A 53 0.34 8.97 9.37
N ARG A 54 0.69 8.69 10.64
CA ARG A 54 1.71 7.69 10.97
C ARG A 54 1.33 6.29 10.49
N GLN A 55 0.07 5.90 10.65
CA GLN A 55 -0.42 4.60 10.15
C GLN A 55 -0.36 4.53 8.62
N PHE A 56 -0.72 5.62 7.91
CA PHE A 56 -0.57 5.69 6.46
C PHE A 56 0.89 5.56 6.01
N ASP A 57 1.82 6.23 6.68
CA ASP A 57 3.26 6.12 6.39
C ASP A 57 3.78 4.69 6.60
N GLU A 58 3.30 3.99 7.63
CA GLU A 58 3.65 2.59 7.86
C GLU A 58 3.09 1.67 6.75
N ILE A 59 1.84 1.88 6.36
CA ILE A 59 1.21 1.15 5.26
C ILE A 59 1.99 1.35 3.95
N ASN A 60 2.39 2.59 3.64
CA ASN A 60 3.20 2.89 2.46
C ASN A 60 4.53 2.12 2.47
N LYS A 61 5.24 2.10 3.62
CA LYS A 61 6.49 1.32 3.75
C LYS A 61 6.27 -0.17 3.55
N ARG A 62 5.15 -0.73 4.06
CA ARG A 62 4.80 -2.14 3.85
C ARG A 62 4.51 -2.42 2.38
N PHE A 63 3.81 -1.51 1.70
CA PHE A 63 3.53 -1.62 0.26
C PHE A 63 4.81 -1.59 -0.58
N ASP A 64 5.76 -0.70 -0.26
CA ASP A 64 7.08 -0.68 -0.91
C ASP A 64 7.85 -1.99 -0.68
N GLY A 65 7.74 -2.58 0.51
CA GLY A 65 8.31 -3.89 0.82
C GLY A 65 7.71 -5.00 -0.05
N VAL A 66 6.39 -5.03 -0.19
CA VAL A 66 5.67 -6.00 -1.05
C VAL A 66 6.07 -5.83 -2.51
N ASN A 67 6.18 -4.60 -3.02
CA ASN A 67 6.60 -4.35 -4.40
C ASN A 67 8.00 -4.91 -4.68
N LYS A 68 8.95 -4.72 -3.75
CA LYS A 68 10.30 -5.30 -3.89
C LYS A 68 10.28 -6.82 -3.94
N GLN A 69 9.51 -7.46 -3.05
CA GLN A 69 9.37 -8.93 -3.07
C GLN A 69 8.76 -9.42 -4.38
N PHE A 70 7.77 -8.70 -4.91
CA PHE A 70 7.15 -9.04 -6.19
C PHE A 70 8.12 -8.90 -7.37
N ASP A 71 8.95 -7.85 -7.36
CA ASP A 71 10.00 -7.66 -8.37
C ASP A 71 11.09 -8.73 -8.30
N GLU A 72 11.50 -9.14 -7.09
CA GLU A 72 12.42 -10.26 -6.88
C GLU A 72 11.83 -11.58 -7.38
N PHE A 73 10.59 -11.89 -7.01
CA PHE A 73 9.87 -13.06 -7.48
C PHE A 73 9.76 -13.09 -9.01
N ARG A 74 9.42 -11.96 -9.64
CA ARG A 74 9.38 -11.84 -11.11
C ARG A 74 10.73 -12.15 -11.75
N LYS A 75 11.84 -11.67 -11.17
CA LYS A 75 13.20 -11.92 -11.68
C LYS A 75 13.60 -13.39 -11.54
N GLU A 76 13.26 -14.01 -10.40
CA GLU A 76 13.50 -15.43 -10.16
C GLU A 76 12.75 -16.29 -11.17
N MET A 77 11.43 -16.07 -11.31
CA MET A 77 10.61 -16.76 -12.31
C MET A 77 11.16 -16.61 -13.73
N HIS A 78 11.58 -15.41 -14.11
CA HIS A 78 12.16 -15.18 -15.44
C HIS A 78 13.47 -15.98 -15.63
N THR A 79 14.32 -16.02 -14.60
CA THR A 79 15.57 -16.79 -14.63
C THR A 79 15.30 -18.30 -14.72
N GLU A 80 14.35 -18.82 -13.96
CA GLU A 80 13.95 -20.22 -14.02
C GLU A 80 13.37 -20.58 -15.40
N MET A 81 12.50 -19.73 -15.94
CA MET A 81 11.88 -19.96 -17.25
C MET A 81 12.93 -19.97 -18.36
N THR A 82 13.84 -19.00 -18.41
CA THR A 82 14.94 -18.97 -19.38
C THR A 82 15.86 -20.19 -19.25
N THR A 83 16.13 -20.64 -18.02
CA THR A 83 16.92 -21.86 -17.77
C THR A 83 16.21 -23.10 -18.29
N LEU A 84 14.90 -23.22 -18.07
CA LEU A 84 14.09 -24.32 -18.58
C LEU A 84 14.04 -24.33 -20.10
N GLU A 85 13.87 -23.17 -20.74
CA GLU A 85 13.92 -23.04 -22.21
C GLU A 85 15.25 -23.57 -22.78
N TRP A 86 16.38 -23.23 -22.15
CA TRP A 86 17.69 -23.74 -22.55
C TRP A 86 17.79 -25.26 -22.40
N ARG A 87 17.32 -25.82 -21.29
CA ARG A 87 17.33 -27.27 -21.06
C ARG A 87 16.48 -28.02 -22.08
N ILE A 88 15.31 -27.48 -22.42
CA ILE A 88 14.43 -28.05 -23.45
C ILE A 88 15.13 -28.02 -24.81
N LYS A 89 15.70 -26.87 -25.22
CA LYS A 89 16.42 -26.75 -26.50
C LYS A 89 17.60 -27.71 -26.57
N ALA A 90 18.41 -27.81 -25.52
CA ALA A 90 19.55 -28.72 -25.45
C ALA A 90 19.10 -30.19 -25.55
N SER A 91 18.07 -30.58 -24.80
CA SER A 91 17.50 -31.93 -24.84
C SER A 91 16.91 -32.27 -26.22
N HIS A 92 16.24 -31.32 -26.87
CA HIS A 92 15.69 -31.51 -28.21
C HIS A 92 16.80 -31.72 -29.24
N SER A 93 17.85 -30.89 -29.20
CA SER A 93 19.00 -31.02 -30.10
C SER A 93 19.74 -32.36 -29.90
N ASP A 94 19.95 -32.79 -28.66
CA ASP A 94 20.56 -34.09 -28.34
C ASP A 94 19.73 -35.27 -28.90
N LEU A 95 18.41 -35.23 -28.71
CA LEU A 95 17.51 -36.24 -29.25
C LEU A 95 17.57 -36.30 -30.78
N LEU A 96 17.53 -35.13 -31.45
CA LEU A 96 17.61 -35.05 -32.91
C LEU A 96 18.92 -35.63 -33.45
N MET A 97 20.05 -35.33 -32.79
CA MET A 97 21.36 -35.89 -33.16
C MET A 97 21.38 -37.41 -33.03
N LYS A 98 20.81 -37.96 -31.95
CA LYS A 98 20.70 -39.42 -31.75
C LYS A 98 19.85 -40.08 -32.83
N ILE A 99 18.69 -39.49 -33.17
CA ILE A 99 17.82 -39.99 -34.24
C ILE A 99 18.56 -39.97 -35.58
N PHE A 100 19.22 -38.86 -35.92
CA PHE A 100 19.98 -38.73 -37.16
C PHE A 100 21.07 -39.79 -37.29
N ALA A 101 21.84 -40.02 -36.21
CA ALA A 101 22.87 -41.04 -36.16
C ALA A 101 22.32 -42.46 -36.40
N ILE A 102 21.17 -42.81 -35.79
CA ILE A 102 20.50 -44.10 -36.00
C ILE A 102 20.06 -44.25 -37.46
N VAL A 103 19.37 -43.24 -38.02
CA VAL A 103 18.88 -43.29 -39.40
C VAL A 103 20.03 -43.44 -40.40
N ALA A 104 21.11 -42.69 -40.24
CA ALA A 104 22.31 -42.79 -41.09
C ALA A 104 23.01 -44.16 -40.98
N GLY A 105 23.03 -44.76 -39.78
CA GLY A 105 23.53 -46.12 -39.59
C GLY A 105 22.69 -47.16 -40.34
N CYS A 106 21.37 -47.10 -40.21
CA CYS A 106 20.45 -48.02 -40.88
C CYS A 106 20.54 -47.94 -42.41
N THR A 107 20.63 -46.74 -42.98
CA THR A 107 20.76 -46.56 -44.44
C THR A 107 22.08 -47.13 -44.95
N SER A 108 23.18 -46.95 -44.21
CA SER A 108 24.48 -47.50 -44.55
C SER A 108 24.46 -49.04 -44.60
N ILE A 109 23.82 -49.69 -43.63
CA ILE A 109 23.64 -51.15 -43.59
C ILE A 109 22.78 -51.61 -44.77
N ALA A 110 21.66 -50.95 -45.03
CA ALA A 110 20.77 -51.31 -46.13
C ALA A 110 21.48 -51.25 -47.50
N VAL A 111 22.32 -50.23 -47.73
CA VAL A 111 23.13 -50.11 -48.96
C VAL A 111 24.17 -51.24 -49.07
N ALA A 112 24.80 -51.62 -47.96
CA ALA A 112 25.76 -52.72 -47.95
C ALA A 112 25.08 -54.06 -48.29
N VAL A 113 23.92 -54.33 -47.70
CA VAL A 113 23.12 -55.54 -47.99
C VAL A 113 22.68 -55.57 -49.45
N ALA A 114 22.19 -54.45 -49.99
CA ALA A 114 21.76 -54.36 -51.39
C ALA A 114 22.89 -54.60 -52.41
N LYS A 115 24.17 -54.47 -52.02
CA LYS A 115 25.32 -54.79 -52.89
C LYS A 115 25.75 -56.27 -52.84
N ILE A 116 25.30 -57.03 -51.84
CA ILE A 116 25.67 -58.45 -51.65
C ILE A 116 24.75 -59.38 -52.44
N PHE A 117 23.53 -58.95 -52.74
CA PHE A 117 22.57 -59.63 -53.63
C PHE A 117 22.72 -59.16 -55.08
#